data_AF-A0A1Y1QNW0-F1
#
_entry.id   AF-A0A1Y1QNW0-F1
#
_cell.length_a   1.000
_cell.length_b   1.000
_cell.length_c   1.000
_cell.angle_alpha   90.00
_cell.angle_beta   90.00
_cell.angle_gamma   90.00
#
_symmetry.space_group_name_H-M   'P 1'
#
loop_
_entity.id
_entity.type
_entity.pdbx_description
1 polymer ?
#
loop_
_entity_poly.entity_id
_entity_poly.type
_entity_poly.pdbx_seq_one_letter_code
_entity_poly.pdbx_strand_id
1 'polypeptide(L)'
;MLFNQMLSDFKRPFNIITTVIAIISILFSIYTYHDGKREREPYYFIHSVKTIVSNPDKVSTLKLLDKNGDVVKGNVYLTEISIWNEGRIAIEKNDIRIPIKVKFDNISRVLDFSINKEPTPEVSNFSVSEFDQKTLNLDWTHLDPKLGARIQVIIEGSEEPRISLTGMILDAEIKRAESFVGKYIQNNEVKGVLVLVILTILILLPVYSLSIFSPRSNWTKTRKIIYSLVYLLIGYGCAWLIAQWLFSIESPPF
;
A
#
# COMPACT_ATOMS: atom_id res chain seq x y z
N MET A 1 7.66 -43.73 27.15
CA MET A 1 6.43 -44.44 26.75
C MET A 1 5.37 -43.48 26.21
N LEU A 2 5.01 -42.43 26.95
CA LEU A 2 3.98 -41.44 26.56
C LEU A 2 4.21 -40.75 25.19
N PHE A 3 5.44 -40.32 24.90
CA PHE A 3 5.78 -39.62 23.64
C PHE A 3 5.58 -40.51 22.39
N ASN A 4 5.98 -41.77 22.47
CA ASN A 4 5.79 -42.73 21.37
C ASN A 4 4.31 -43.04 21.13
N GLN A 5 3.51 -43.05 22.20
CA GLN A 5 2.07 -43.24 22.11
C GLN A 5 1.39 -42.03 21.44
N MET A 6 1.75 -40.80 21.83
CA MET A 6 1.30 -39.59 21.13
C MET A 6 1.67 -39.59 19.64
N LEU A 7 2.89 -39.97 19.29
CA LEU A 7 3.34 -40.09 17.89
C LEU A 7 2.53 -41.11 17.10
N SER A 8 2.16 -42.23 17.73
CA SER A 8 1.33 -43.25 17.08
C SER A 8 -0.11 -42.78 16.88
N ASP A 9 -0.66 -42.02 17.83
CA ASP A 9 -1.99 -41.46 17.74
C ASP A 9 -2.06 -40.35 16.69
N PHE A 10 -1.00 -39.53 16.57
CA PHE A 10 -0.94 -38.49 15.54
C PHE A 10 -0.99 -39.06 14.12
N LYS A 11 -0.50 -40.28 13.90
CA LYS A 11 -0.52 -40.94 12.58
C LYS A 11 -1.91 -41.43 12.17
N ARG A 12 -2.90 -41.43 13.07
CA ARG A 12 -4.26 -41.85 12.74
C ARG A 12 -4.88 -40.86 11.74
N PRO A 13 -5.50 -41.32 10.64
CA PRO A 13 -6.01 -40.45 9.59
C PRO A 13 -6.90 -39.31 10.11
N PHE A 14 -7.75 -39.60 11.09
CA PHE A 14 -8.59 -38.61 11.74
C PHE A 14 -7.80 -37.45 12.36
N ASN A 15 -6.74 -37.75 13.12
CA ASN A 15 -5.92 -36.74 13.81
C ASN A 15 -5.13 -35.86 12.85
N ILE A 16 -4.70 -36.41 11.71
CA ILE A 16 -4.06 -35.62 10.64
C ILE A 16 -5.06 -34.65 10.03
N ILE A 17 -6.26 -35.13 9.68
CA ILE A 17 -7.31 -34.27 9.10
C ILE A 17 -7.67 -33.15 10.06
N THR A 18 -7.89 -33.44 11.35
CA THR A 18 -8.23 -32.41 12.34
C THR A 18 -7.09 -31.42 12.55
N THR A 19 -5.84 -31.87 12.54
CA THR A 19 -4.66 -30.98 12.65
C THR A 19 -4.58 -30.02 11.47
N VAL A 20 -4.77 -30.52 10.25
CA VAL A 20 -4.75 -29.69 9.03
C VAL A 20 -5.84 -28.64 9.06
N ILE A 21 -7.07 -29.05 9.41
CA ILE A 21 -8.18 -28.11 9.56
C ILE A 21 -7.84 -27.04 10.59
N ALA A 22 -7.29 -27.43 11.75
CA ALA A 22 -6.87 -26.47 12.77
C ALA A 22 -5.82 -25.47 12.26
N ILE A 23 -4.80 -25.93 11.53
CA ILE A 23 -3.80 -25.04 10.94
C ILE A 23 -4.46 -24.08 9.94
N ILE A 24 -5.26 -24.60 9.00
CA ILE A 24 -5.96 -23.76 8.01
C ILE A 24 -6.85 -22.72 8.70
N SER A 25 -7.58 -23.11 9.76
CA SER A 25 -8.41 -22.19 10.54
C SER A 25 -7.60 -21.08 11.19
N ILE A 26 -6.41 -21.37 11.75
CA ILE A 26 -5.52 -20.35 12.32
C ILE A 26 -5.04 -19.39 11.23
N LEU A 27 -4.56 -19.92 10.10
CA LEU A 27 -4.08 -19.09 8.99
C LEU A 27 -5.20 -18.21 8.44
N PHE A 28 -6.40 -18.77 8.29
CA PHE A 28 -7.59 -18.04 7.85
C PHE A 28 -8.01 -16.98 8.87
N SER A 29 -7.92 -17.26 10.16
CA SER A 29 -8.20 -16.29 11.23
C SER A 29 -7.21 -15.12 11.20
N ILE A 30 -5.91 -15.38 10.99
CA ILE A 30 -4.90 -14.33 10.86
C ILE A 30 -5.19 -13.48 9.61
N TYR A 31 -5.48 -14.13 8.48
CA TYR A 31 -5.81 -13.45 7.24
C TYR A 31 -7.05 -12.54 7.40
N THR A 32 -8.16 -13.09 7.91
CA THR A 32 -9.41 -12.33 8.11
C THR A 32 -9.30 -11.26 9.19
N TYR A 33 -8.47 -11.44 10.22
CA TYR A 33 -8.18 -10.39 11.18
C TYR A 33 -7.46 -9.21 10.51
N HIS A 34 -6.43 -9.49 9.72
CA HIS A 34 -5.75 -8.44 8.98
C HIS A 34 -6.65 -7.83 7.92
N ASP A 35 -7.53 -8.59 7.27
CA ASP A 35 -8.42 -8.12 6.21
C ASP A 35 -9.67 -7.36 6.71
N GLY A 36 -10.15 -7.72 7.90
CA GLY A 36 -11.31 -7.10 8.54
C GLY A 36 -11.01 -5.78 9.25
N LYS A 37 -9.72 -5.43 9.42
CA LYS A 37 -9.32 -4.14 10.01
C LYS A 37 -9.82 -2.98 9.16
N ARG A 38 -10.68 -2.18 9.78
CA ARG A 38 -11.25 -0.95 9.23
C ARG A 38 -10.41 0.21 9.73
N GLU A 39 -9.41 0.59 8.95
CA GLU A 39 -8.45 1.66 9.30
C GLU A 39 -8.47 2.75 8.22
N ARG A 40 -8.29 4.00 8.64
CA ARG A 40 -8.03 5.15 7.76
C ARG A 40 -6.52 5.32 7.68
N GLU A 41 -5.96 5.38 6.48
CA GLU A 41 -4.51 5.55 6.32
C GLU A 41 -4.21 6.62 5.27
N PRO A 42 -4.28 7.90 5.65
CA PRO A 42 -3.92 9.00 4.77
C PRO A 42 -2.39 9.01 4.59
N TYR A 43 -1.95 8.88 3.34
CA TYR A 43 -0.55 9.05 2.95
C TYR A 43 -0.39 10.25 2.03
N TYR A 44 0.80 10.83 2.07
CA TYR A 44 1.21 11.82 1.09
C TYR A 44 2.62 11.56 0.59
N PHE A 45 2.88 11.98 -0.65
CA PHE A 45 4.17 11.88 -1.30
C PHE A 45 4.50 13.20 -1.98
N ILE A 46 5.71 13.70 -1.73
CA ILE A 46 6.25 14.88 -2.39
C ILE A 46 7.12 14.38 -3.53
N HIS A 47 6.70 14.66 -4.75
CA HIS A 47 7.51 14.39 -5.94
C HIS A 47 8.72 15.34 -5.97
N SER A 48 9.76 14.96 -6.72
CA SER A 48 10.99 15.75 -6.85
C SER A 48 10.70 17.22 -7.13
N VAL A 49 11.32 18.12 -6.38
CA VAL A 49 11.23 19.56 -6.64
C VAL A 49 12.09 19.89 -7.86
N LYS A 50 11.49 20.51 -8.87
CA LYS A 50 12.17 20.92 -10.10
C LYS A 50 12.35 22.42 -10.11
N THR A 51 13.56 22.90 -10.36
CA THR A 51 13.81 24.32 -10.58
C THR A 51 13.36 24.69 -11.99
N ILE A 52 12.39 25.60 -12.12
CA ILE A 52 11.96 26.14 -13.43
C ILE A 52 12.91 27.25 -13.85
N VAL A 53 13.18 28.21 -12.95
CA VAL A 53 14.08 29.35 -13.19
C VAL A 53 14.96 29.55 -11.96
N SER A 54 16.27 29.66 -12.17
CA SER A 54 17.22 30.00 -11.13
C SER A 54 17.76 31.40 -11.37
N ASN A 55 17.64 32.26 -10.37
CA ASN A 55 18.16 33.63 -10.37
C ASN A 55 17.68 34.48 -11.57
N PRO A 56 16.36 34.66 -11.74
CA PRO A 56 15.78 35.39 -12.87
C PRO A 56 16.35 36.82 -13.01
N ASP A 57 16.73 37.44 -11.89
CA ASP A 57 17.29 38.80 -11.87
C ASP A 57 18.71 38.93 -12.45
N LYS A 58 19.51 37.83 -12.50
CA LYS A 58 20.92 37.89 -12.95
C LYS A 58 21.20 37.23 -14.29
N VAL A 59 20.34 36.33 -14.76
CA VAL A 59 20.71 35.40 -15.85
C VAL A 59 19.78 35.46 -17.07
N SER A 60 18.53 35.93 -16.95
CA SER A 60 17.57 35.84 -18.06
C SER A 60 17.19 37.18 -18.69
N THR A 61 17.23 37.23 -20.02
CA THR A 61 16.55 38.26 -20.84
C THR A 61 15.02 38.20 -20.68
N LEU A 62 14.51 37.14 -20.07
CA LEU A 62 13.10 36.89 -19.78
C LEU A 62 12.76 37.39 -18.37
N LYS A 63 11.66 38.12 -18.24
CA LYS A 63 11.07 38.48 -16.95
C LYS A 63 9.88 37.57 -16.70
N LEU A 64 9.86 36.93 -15.53
CA LEU A 64 8.72 36.15 -15.08
C LEU A 64 7.81 37.06 -14.27
N LEU A 65 6.53 37.09 -14.63
CA LEU A 65 5.50 37.87 -13.95
C LEU A 65 4.56 36.91 -13.23
N ASP A 66 4.14 37.29 -12.03
CA ASP A 66 3.08 36.57 -11.33
C ASP A 66 1.69 36.95 -11.88
N LYS A 67 0.64 36.33 -11.30
CA LYS A 67 -0.76 36.58 -11.69
C LYS A 67 -1.20 38.04 -11.55
N ASN A 68 -0.53 38.84 -10.72
CA ASN A 68 -0.82 40.25 -10.48
C ASN A 68 0.03 41.17 -11.38
N GLY A 69 0.97 40.60 -12.14
CA GLY A 69 1.90 41.36 -12.98
C GLY A 69 3.18 41.78 -12.25
N ASP A 70 3.41 41.32 -11.02
CA ASP A 70 4.64 41.62 -10.28
C ASP A 70 5.80 40.74 -10.76
N VAL A 71 7.00 41.32 -10.85
CA VAL A 71 8.20 40.59 -11.27
C VAL A 71 8.63 39.63 -10.17
N VAL A 72 8.77 38.35 -10.51
CA VAL A 72 9.32 37.30 -9.66
C VAL A 72 10.84 37.41 -9.63
N LYS A 73 11.42 37.54 -8.44
CA LYS A 73 12.85 37.83 -8.23
C LYS A 73 13.62 36.62 -7.71
N GLY A 74 12.95 35.73 -6.99
CA GLY A 74 13.52 34.51 -6.44
C GLY A 74 13.62 33.37 -7.45
N ASN A 75 14.21 32.26 -7.02
CA ASN A 75 14.17 31.02 -7.78
C ASN A 75 12.74 30.50 -7.81
N VAL A 76 12.34 29.93 -8.95
CA VAL A 76 11.02 29.37 -9.14
C VAL A 76 11.12 27.86 -9.15
N TYR A 77 10.37 27.23 -8.26
CA TYR A 77 10.31 25.78 -8.08
C TYR A 77 8.93 25.25 -8.45
N LEU A 78 8.91 24.09 -9.09
CA LEU A 78 7.73 23.28 -9.35
C LEU A 78 7.81 22.03 -8.47
N THR A 79 6.73 21.75 -7.75
CA THR A 79 6.59 20.50 -7.01
C THR A 79 5.21 19.91 -7.25
N GLU A 80 5.11 18.60 -7.09
CA GLU A 80 3.83 17.90 -7.09
C GLU A 80 3.69 17.15 -5.76
N ILE A 81 2.50 17.20 -5.19
CA ILE A 81 2.17 16.59 -3.91
C ILE A 81 1.00 15.67 -4.19
N SER A 82 1.20 14.37 -3.97
CA SER A 82 0.11 13.39 -4.02
C SER A 82 -0.36 13.11 -2.61
N ILE A 83 -1.67 13.05 -2.42
CA ILE A 83 -2.30 12.65 -1.15
C ILE A 83 -3.40 11.65 -1.46
N TRP A 84 -3.48 10.60 -0.66
CA TRP A 84 -4.46 9.54 -0.86
C TRP A 84 -4.76 8.80 0.44
N ASN A 85 -5.84 8.02 0.40
CA ASN A 85 -6.18 7.11 1.48
C ASN A 85 -5.85 5.67 1.08
N GLU A 86 -4.84 5.10 1.72
CA GLU A 86 -4.47 3.69 1.57
C GLU A 86 -5.28 2.78 2.50
N GLY A 87 -6.08 3.38 3.39
CA GLY A 87 -6.94 2.68 4.32
C GLY A 87 -8.09 1.96 3.63
N ARG A 88 -8.98 1.38 4.43
CA ARG A 88 -10.13 0.59 3.97
C ARG A 88 -11.48 1.23 4.22
N ILE A 89 -11.49 2.36 4.92
CA ILE A 89 -12.67 3.20 5.11
C ILE A 89 -12.39 4.55 4.45
N ALA A 90 -13.42 5.14 3.86
CA ALA A 90 -13.38 6.51 3.40
C ALA A 90 -13.02 7.49 4.53
N ILE A 91 -12.35 8.59 4.17
CA ILE A 91 -12.11 9.71 5.06
C ILE A 91 -13.10 10.81 4.68
N GLU A 92 -14.11 10.96 5.51
CA GLU A 92 -15.16 11.95 5.32
C GLU A 92 -14.70 13.33 5.78
N LYS A 93 -15.30 14.39 5.27
CA LYS A 93 -15.04 15.75 5.76
C LYS A 93 -15.23 15.89 7.27
N ASN A 94 -16.21 15.18 7.84
CA ASN A 94 -16.49 15.17 9.28
C ASN A 94 -15.42 14.44 10.12
N ASP A 95 -14.57 13.63 9.49
CA ASP A 95 -13.45 12.95 10.14
C ASP A 95 -12.23 13.89 10.31
N ILE A 96 -12.18 15.01 9.59
CA ILE A 96 -11.09 15.99 9.70
C ILE A 96 -11.28 16.81 10.99
N ARG A 97 -10.39 16.59 11.98
CA ARG A 97 -10.41 17.27 13.28
C ARG A 97 -9.63 18.57 13.28
N ILE A 98 -8.52 18.61 12.52
CA ILE A 98 -7.71 19.80 12.28
C ILE A 98 -7.54 19.93 10.77
N PRO A 99 -7.79 21.10 10.17
CA PRO A 99 -7.69 21.29 8.73
C PRO A 99 -6.35 20.82 8.16
N ILE A 100 -6.40 20.19 7.00
CA ILE A 100 -5.21 19.66 6.35
C ILE A 100 -4.49 20.80 5.64
N LYS A 101 -3.22 21.00 5.97
CA LYS A 101 -2.41 22.10 5.47
C LYS A 101 -1.11 21.60 4.88
N VAL A 102 -0.81 22.07 3.66
CA VAL A 102 0.50 21.95 3.05
C VAL A 102 1.31 23.18 3.44
N LYS A 103 2.38 22.99 4.20
CA LYS A 103 3.29 24.06 4.62
C LYS A 103 4.59 24.00 3.83
N PHE A 104 5.01 25.17 3.37
CA PHE A 104 6.25 25.37 2.64
C PHE A 104 7.22 26.21 3.47
N ASP A 105 8.36 25.62 3.82
CA ASP A 105 9.48 26.33 4.46
C ASP A 105 10.55 26.68 3.42
N ASN A 106 11.39 27.69 3.72
CA ASN A 106 12.44 28.23 2.83
C ASN A 106 11.94 28.92 1.55
N ILE A 107 10.68 29.35 1.55
CA ILE A 107 10.06 30.03 0.41
C ILE A 107 9.71 31.48 0.75
N SER A 108 9.61 32.29 -0.28
CA SER A 108 9.03 33.64 -0.21
C SER A 108 7.50 33.54 -0.24
N ARG A 109 6.95 32.91 -1.29
CA ARG A 109 5.51 32.76 -1.49
C ARG A 109 5.15 31.65 -2.47
N VAL A 110 3.94 31.13 -2.37
CA VAL A 110 3.30 30.33 -3.41
C VAL A 110 2.85 31.26 -4.54
N LEU A 111 3.23 30.93 -5.77
CA LEU A 111 2.87 31.71 -6.95
C LEU A 111 1.56 31.22 -7.57
N ASP A 112 1.41 29.89 -7.69
CA ASP A 112 0.25 29.26 -8.28
C ASP A 112 0.10 27.81 -7.81
N PHE A 113 -1.11 27.26 -7.93
CA PHE A 113 -1.40 25.86 -7.62
C PHE A 113 -2.60 25.32 -8.41
N SER A 114 -2.57 24.04 -8.72
CA SER A 114 -3.64 23.35 -9.45
C SER A 114 -3.76 21.89 -9.03
N ILE A 115 -4.97 21.33 -9.14
CA ILE A 115 -5.17 19.88 -9.04
C ILE A 115 -4.98 19.30 -10.44
N ASN A 116 -3.94 18.49 -10.63
CA ASN A 116 -3.56 17.95 -11.94
C ASN A 116 -4.15 16.57 -12.22
N LYS A 117 -4.44 15.79 -11.17
CA LYS A 117 -4.99 14.45 -11.28
C LYS A 117 -5.90 14.17 -10.10
N GLU A 118 -7.12 13.77 -10.41
CA GLU A 118 -8.15 13.33 -9.47
C GLU A 118 -8.99 12.28 -10.22
N PRO A 119 -8.95 10.99 -9.83
CA PRO A 119 -9.61 9.94 -10.60
C PRO A 119 -11.14 10.07 -10.67
N THR A 120 -11.77 10.60 -9.61
CA THR A 120 -13.23 10.71 -9.47
C THR A 120 -13.62 12.06 -8.84
N PRO A 121 -13.47 13.17 -9.59
CA PRO A 121 -13.72 14.51 -9.06
C PRO A 121 -15.17 14.74 -8.62
N GLU A 122 -16.13 14.03 -9.22
CA GLU A 122 -17.54 14.08 -8.85
C GLU A 122 -17.85 13.49 -7.46
N VAL A 123 -16.97 12.62 -6.95
CA VAL A 123 -17.09 12.00 -5.62
C VAL A 123 -16.17 12.71 -4.63
N SER A 124 -14.88 12.81 -4.98
CA SER A 124 -13.87 13.29 -4.05
C SER A 124 -13.95 14.79 -3.85
N ASN A 125 -14.20 15.54 -4.93
CA ASN A 125 -14.37 16.98 -4.96
C ASN A 125 -13.25 17.68 -4.17
N PHE A 126 -12.00 17.35 -4.52
CA PHE A 126 -10.82 17.96 -3.90
C PHE A 126 -10.81 19.46 -4.18
N SER A 127 -10.39 20.22 -3.18
CA SER A 127 -10.17 21.66 -3.31
C SER A 127 -8.88 22.08 -2.61
N VAL A 128 -8.22 23.03 -3.24
CA VAL A 128 -7.01 23.66 -2.72
C VAL A 128 -7.28 25.15 -2.64
N SER A 129 -6.95 25.77 -1.51
CA SER A 129 -7.09 27.21 -1.33
C SER A 129 -5.88 27.79 -0.61
N GLU A 130 -5.59 29.05 -0.88
CA GLU A 130 -4.53 29.78 -0.17
C GLU A 130 -4.99 30.06 1.27
N PHE A 131 -4.19 29.63 2.25
CA PHE A 131 -4.39 29.99 3.65
C PHE A 131 -3.57 31.23 4.00
N ASP A 132 -2.30 31.22 3.60
CA ASP A 132 -1.37 32.34 3.63
C ASP A 132 -0.35 32.18 2.50
N GLN A 133 0.61 33.11 2.40
CA GLN A 133 1.62 33.10 1.34
C GLN A 133 2.48 31.82 1.29
N LYS A 134 2.54 31.02 2.37
CA LYS A 134 3.39 29.83 2.49
C LYS A 134 2.63 28.57 2.87
N THR A 135 1.31 28.63 2.86
CA THR A 135 0.45 27.54 3.34
C THR A 135 -0.77 27.43 2.45
N LEU A 136 -1.01 26.21 1.98
CA LEU A 136 -2.24 25.85 1.28
C LEU A 136 -3.13 25.03 2.20
N ASN A 137 -4.43 25.32 2.20
CA ASN A 137 -5.45 24.47 2.77
C ASN A 137 -5.86 23.41 1.74
N LEU A 138 -5.95 22.17 2.19
CA LEU A 138 -6.49 21.06 1.43
C LEU A 138 -7.83 20.63 2.04
N ASP A 139 -8.84 20.46 1.19
CA ASP A 139 -10.16 19.97 1.61
C ASP A 139 -10.74 19.04 0.53
N TRP A 140 -11.69 18.19 0.93
CA TRP A 140 -12.38 17.24 0.06
C TRP A 140 -13.74 16.87 0.66
N THR A 141 -14.61 16.25 -0.14
CA THR A 141 -15.90 15.74 0.35
C THR A 141 -15.77 14.30 0.84
N HIS A 142 -15.26 13.41 -0.03
CA HIS A 142 -15.06 12.00 0.25
C HIS A 142 -13.66 11.57 -0.19
N LEU A 143 -12.88 10.92 0.67
CA LEU A 143 -11.59 10.34 0.27
C LEU A 143 -11.64 8.83 0.45
N ASP A 144 -12.18 8.15 -0.56
CA ASP A 144 -12.38 6.70 -0.56
C ASP A 144 -11.05 5.93 -0.57
N PRO A 145 -11.08 4.65 -0.14
CA PRO A 145 -9.94 3.76 -0.26
C PRO A 145 -9.32 3.75 -1.66
N LYS A 146 -8.00 3.87 -1.72
CA LYS A 146 -7.20 3.92 -2.94
C LYS A 146 -7.53 5.10 -3.86
N LEU A 147 -8.22 6.13 -3.37
CA LEU A 147 -8.41 7.38 -4.10
C LEU A 147 -7.54 8.49 -3.50
N GLY A 148 -7.27 9.48 -4.32
CA GLY A 148 -6.40 10.59 -3.98
C GLY A 148 -6.35 11.66 -5.06
N ALA A 149 -5.57 12.69 -4.79
CA ALA A 149 -5.34 13.79 -5.71
C ALA A 149 -3.84 14.10 -5.82
N ARG A 150 -3.44 14.59 -7.00
CA ARG A 150 -2.13 15.18 -7.23
C ARG A 150 -2.27 16.68 -7.43
N ILE A 151 -1.63 17.42 -6.54
CA ILE A 151 -1.62 18.89 -6.53
C ILE A 151 -0.26 19.34 -7.05
N GLN A 152 -0.26 20.21 -8.06
CA GLN A 152 0.92 20.88 -8.54
C GLN A 152 1.00 22.26 -7.92
N VAL A 153 2.20 22.66 -7.49
CA VAL A 153 2.43 23.95 -6.84
C VAL A 153 3.68 24.59 -7.42
N ILE A 154 3.53 25.87 -7.80
CA ILE A 154 4.62 26.73 -8.27
C ILE A 154 4.96 27.70 -7.15
N ILE A 155 6.24 27.78 -6.80
CA ILE A 155 6.71 28.44 -5.59
C ILE A 155 7.92 29.31 -5.88
N GLU A 156 7.98 30.48 -5.25
CA GLU A 156 9.16 31.36 -5.26
C GLU A 156 9.95 31.18 -3.97
N GLY A 157 11.26 30.96 -4.04
CA GLY A 157 12.14 30.80 -2.88
C GLY A 157 13.60 31.12 -3.18
N SER A 158 14.40 31.29 -2.13
CA SER A 158 15.85 31.45 -2.25
C SER A 158 16.59 30.11 -2.32
N GLU A 159 16.00 29.06 -1.75
CA GLU A 159 16.55 27.72 -1.65
C GLU A 159 15.47 26.67 -2.00
N GLU A 160 15.86 25.41 -2.10
CA GLU A 160 14.91 24.32 -2.33
C GLU A 160 13.89 24.25 -1.17
N PRO A 161 12.58 24.27 -1.48
CA PRO A 161 11.52 24.29 -0.49
C PRO A 161 11.49 23.01 0.34
N ARG A 162 11.31 23.15 1.66
CA ARG A 162 10.96 22.01 2.52
C ARG A 162 9.45 21.96 2.67
N ILE A 163 8.85 20.86 2.25
CA ILE A 163 7.40 20.69 2.19
C ILE A 163 6.98 19.72 3.29
N SER A 164 5.92 20.08 4.02
CA SER A 164 5.31 19.23 5.03
C SER A 164 3.79 19.30 4.96
N LEU A 165 3.12 18.18 5.25
CA LEU A 165 1.68 18.14 5.39
C LEU A 165 1.35 18.02 6.88
N THR A 166 0.41 18.82 7.35
CA THR A 166 -0.05 18.85 8.74
C THR A 166 -1.56 18.77 8.79
N GLY A 167 -2.10 18.30 9.91
CA GLY A 167 -3.54 18.14 10.12
C GLY A 167 -3.83 16.89 10.94
N MET A 168 -5.09 16.68 11.29
CA MET A 168 -5.51 15.56 12.12
C MET A 168 -6.82 14.99 11.60
N ILE A 169 -6.83 13.67 11.41
CA ILE A 169 -7.99 12.90 10.98
C ILE A 169 -8.38 11.97 12.13
N LEU A 170 -9.68 11.72 12.30
CA LEU A 170 -10.19 10.84 13.32
C LEU A 170 -9.52 9.45 13.24
N ASP A 171 -8.89 9.06 14.34
CA ASP A 171 -8.18 7.79 14.50
C ASP A 171 -7.06 7.55 13.47
N ALA A 172 -6.52 8.62 12.85
CA ALA A 172 -5.46 8.50 11.85
C ALA A 172 -4.48 9.68 11.85
N GLU A 173 -3.21 9.34 11.67
CA GLU A 173 -2.13 10.29 11.41
C GLU A 173 -1.79 10.29 9.92
N ILE A 174 -1.48 11.47 9.37
CA ILE A 174 -1.05 11.59 7.99
C ILE A 174 0.43 11.24 7.88
N LYS A 175 0.73 10.25 7.04
CA LYS A 175 2.06 9.66 6.94
C LYS A 175 2.70 9.97 5.59
N ARG A 176 4.02 10.09 5.61
CA ARG A 176 4.84 10.13 4.39
C ARG A 176 4.87 8.76 3.72
N ALA A 177 4.78 8.73 2.40
CA ALA A 177 4.78 7.47 1.63
C ALA A 177 6.08 6.66 1.78
N GLU A 178 7.19 7.26 2.19
CA GLU A 178 8.41 6.53 2.54
C GLU A 178 8.17 5.53 3.68
N SER A 179 7.26 5.83 4.61
CA SER A 179 6.84 4.90 5.67
C SER A 179 5.90 3.80 5.17
N PHE A 180 5.22 4.02 4.04
CA PHE A 180 4.36 3.01 3.42
C PHE A 180 5.18 1.82 2.90
N VAL A 181 6.35 2.07 2.29
CA VAL A 181 7.20 1.00 1.73
C VAL A 181 7.57 -0.04 2.79
N GLY A 182 7.97 0.39 3.99
CA GLY A 182 8.30 -0.52 5.09
C GLY A 182 7.11 -1.37 5.55
N LYS A 183 5.93 -0.75 5.70
CA LYS A 183 4.69 -1.46 6.09
C LYS A 183 4.21 -2.42 4.99
N TYR A 184 4.33 -2.02 3.73
CA TYR A 184 3.95 -2.81 2.57
C TYR A 184 4.82 -4.06 2.44
N ILE A 185 6.14 -3.92 2.59
CA ILE A 185 7.08 -5.06 2.61
C ILE A 185 6.71 -6.03 3.74
N GLN A 186 6.49 -5.53 4.96
CA GLN A 186 6.16 -6.38 6.10
C GLN A 186 4.85 -7.16 5.91
N ASN A 187 3.78 -6.51 5.43
CA ASN A 187 2.52 -7.19 5.17
C ASN A 187 2.61 -8.23 4.05
N ASN A 188 3.43 -7.97 3.02
CA ASN A 188 3.64 -8.91 1.93
C ASN A 188 4.51 -10.11 2.34
N GLU A 189 5.46 -9.93 3.26
CA GLU A 189 6.19 -11.06 3.85
C GLU A 189 5.27 -12.00 4.63
N VAL A 190 4.36 -11.47 5.46
CA VAL A 190 3.38 -12.28 6.20
C VAL A 190 2.47 -13.05 5.24
N LYS A 191 1.94 -12.39 4.20
CA LYS A 191 1.14 -13.04 3.15
C LYS A 191 1.95 -14.13 2.44
N GLY A 192 3.21 -13.86 2.09
CA GLY A 192 4.10 -14.83 1.46
C GLY A 192 4.35 -16.08 2.31
N VAL A 193 4.61 -15.90 3.61
CA VAL A 193 4.81 -17.01 4.55
C VAL A 193 3.53 -17.84 4.70
N LEU A 194 2.35 -17.20 4.84
CA LEU A 194 1.06 -17.91 4.92
C LEU A 194 0.84 -18.80 3.68
N VAL A 195 1.15 -18.29 2.49
CA VAL A 195 1.05 -19.06 1.24
C VAL A 195 2.00 -20.25 1.25
N LEU A 196 3.28 -20.04 1.57
CA LEU A 196 4.26 -21.13 1.63
C LEU A 196 3.83 -22.23 2.60
N VAL A 197 3.25 -21.87 3.74
CA VAL A 197 2.71 -22.84 4.71
C VAL A 197 1.55 -23.64 4.10
N ILE A 198 0.56 -22.96 3.50
CA ILE A 198 -0.59 -23.63 2.85
C ILE A 198 -0.13 -24.59 1.76
N LEU A 199 0.84 -24.17 0.93
CA LEU A 199 1.38 -24.99 -0.15
C LEU A 199 2.12 -26.21 0.37
N THR A 200 2.92 -26.02 1.42
CA THR A 200 3.61 -27.13 2.09
C THR A 200 2.60 -28.15 2.60
N ILE A 201 1.49 -27.69 3.20
CA ILE A 201 0.41 -28.57 3.67
C ILE A 201 -0.27 -29.30 2.50
N LEU A 202 -0.60 -28.58 1.41
CA LEU A 202 -1.24 -29.15 0.22
C LEU A 202 -0.36 -30.18 -0.50
N ILE A 203 0.96 -30.05 -0.45
CA ILE A 203 1.90 -31.00 -1.04
C ILE A 203 2.13 -32.21 -0.13
N LEU A 204 2.29 -31.99 1.18
CA LEU A 204 2.62 -33.07 2.12
C LEU A 204 1.43 -34.00 2.40
N LEU A 205 0.19 -33.49 2.39
CA LEU A 205 -0.99 -34.29 2.71
C LEU A 205 -1.29 -35.42 1.71
N PRO A 206 -1.27 -35.20 0.39
CA PRO A 206 -1.48 -36.27 -0.59
C PRO A 206 -0.34 -37.30 -0.59
N VAL A 207 0.90 -36.85 -0.43
CA VAL A 207 2.07 -37.73 -0.35
C VAL A 207 1.94 -38.65 0.88
N TYR A 208 1.53 -38.08 2.01
CA TYR A 208 1.31 -38.82 3.23
C TYR A 208 0.09 -39.76 3.14
N SER A 209 -1.03 -39.32 2.56
CA SER A 209 -2.24 -40.15 2.41
C SER A 209 -1.99 -41.35 1.47
N LEU A 210 -1.25 -41.15 0.38
CA LEU A 210 -0.80 -42.22 -0.52
C LEU A 210 0.09 -43.24 0.22
N SER A 211 0.91 -42.79 1.17
CA SER A 211 1.76 -43.70 1.98
C SER A 211 0.95 -44.59 2.92
N ILE A 212 -0.17 -44.09 3.46
CA ILE A 212 -1.04 -44.83 4.39
C ILE A 212 -2.05 -45.73 3.69
N PHE A 213 -2.66 -45.28 2.58
CA PHE A 213 -3.72 -46.04 1.90
C PHE A 213 -3.21 -47.14 0.97
N SER A 214 -1.91 -47.17 0.68
CA SER A 214 -1.33 -48.14 -0.26
C SER A 214 -0.60 -49.39 0.31
N PRO A 215 -0.73 -49.82 1.58
CA PRO A 215 -0.03 -51.02 2.07
C PRO A 215 -0.65 -52.33 1.58
N ARG A 216 -1.89 -52.32 1.04
CA ARG A 216 -2.60 -53.53 0.56
C ARG A 216 -2.85 -53.59 -0.95
N SER A 217 -2.52 -52.53 -1.68
CA SER A 217 -2.90 -52.39 -3.08
C SER A 217 -1.71 -52.65 -4.01
N ASN A 218 -1.86 -53.55 -4.99
CA ASN A 218 -0.86 -53.93 -6.01
C ASN A 218 -0.48 -52.80 -6.99
N TRP A 219 -0.63 -51.55 -6.58
CA TRP A 219 -0.23 -50.41 -7.39
C TRP A 219 1.27 -50.46 -7.61
N THR A 220 1.66 -50.60 -8.86
CA THR A 220 3.07 -50.56 -9.27
C THR A 220 3.69 -49.26 -8.75
N LYS A 221 4.95 -49.33 -8.30
CA LYS A 221 5.72 -48.16 -7.82
C LYS A 221 5.57 -46.95 -8.76
N THR A 222 5.50 -47.22 -10.06
CA THR A 222 5.27 -46.24 -11.13
C THR A 222 4.01 -45.41 -10.97
N ARG A 223 2.85 -46.01 -10.62
CA ARG A 223 1.60 -45.26 -10.43
C ARG A 223 1.70 -44.30 -9.25
N LYS A 224 2.28 -44.74 -8.12
CA LYS A 224 2.46 -43.89 -6.93
C LYS A 224 3.33 -42.66 -7.24
N ILE A 225 4.39 -42.85 -8.03
CA ILE A 225 5.26 -41.77 -8.48
C ILE A 225 4.48 -40.80 -9.38
N ILE A 226 3.72 -41.31 -10.35
CA ILE A 226 2.92 -40.48 -11.26
C ILE A 226 1.91 -39.61 -10.49
N TYR A 227 1.14 -40.19 -9.57
CA TYR A 227 0.18 -39.39 -8.78
C TYR A 227 0.87 -38.36 -7.90
N SER A 228 2.01 -38.72 -7.27
CA SER A 228 2.77 -37.76 -6.46
C SER A 228 3.28 -36.58 -7.30
N LEU A 229 3.77 -36.83 -8.51
CA LEU A 229 4.19 -35.78 -9.44
C LEU A 229 3.01 -34.91 -9.90
N VAL A 230 1.84 -35.50 -10.19
CA VAL A 230 0.64 -34.75 -10.55
C VAL A 230 0.19 -33.84 -9.40
N TYR A 231 0.17 -34.33 -8.16
CA TYR A 231 -0.17 -33.50 -6.99
C TYR A 231 0.84 -32.38 -6.76
N LEU A 232 2.13 -32.64 -6.97
CA LEU A 232 3.19 -31.64 -6.83
C LEU A 232 3.03 -30.54 -7.89
N LEU A 233 2.73 -30.91 -9.14
CA LEU A 233 2.45 -29.96 -10.23
C LEU A 233 1.20 -29.12 -9.97
N ILE A 234 0.12 -29.72 -9.47
CA ILE A 234 -1.10 -28.99 -9.10
C ILE A 234 -0.81 -28.03 -7.94
N GLY A 235 -0.12 -28.50 -6.89
CA GLY A 235 0.27 -27.68 -5.75
C GLY A 235 1.14 -26.49 -6.16
N TYR A 236 2.10 -26.72 -7.05
CA TYR A 236 2.95 -25.66 -7.60
C TYR A 236 2.18 -24.68 -8.49
N GLY A 237 1.24 -25.16 -9.33
CA GLY A 237 0.38 -24.29 -10.13
C GLY A 237 -0.49 -23.37 -9.28
N CYS A 238 -1.13 -23.93 -8.25
CA CYS A 238 -1.90 -23.14 -7.28
C CYS A 238 -1.01 -22.15 -6.52
N ALA A 239 0.19 -22.56 -6.11
CA ALA A 239 1.18 -21.69 -5.48
C ALA A 239 1.49 -20.46 -6.31
N TRP A 240 1.80 -20.69 -7.58
CA TRP A 240 2.24 -19.66 -8.49
C TRP A 240 1.12 -18.64 -8.77
N LEU A 241 -0.12 -19.11 -8.96
CA LEU A 241 -1.28 -18.23 -9.13
C LEU A 241 -1.58 -17.40 -7.87
N ILE A 242 -1.51 -18.02 -6.69
CA ILE A 242 -1.72 -17.32 -5.41
C ILE A 242 -0.61 -16.28 -5.17
N ALA A 243 0.64 -16.62 -5.48
CA ALA A 243 1.75 -15.68 -5.39
C ALA A 243 1.58 -14.51 -6.37
N GLN A 244 1.21 -14.75 -7.63
CA GLN A 244 0.94 -13.65 -8.57
C GLN A 244 -0.19 -12.74 -8.09
N TRP A 245 -1.26 -13.30 -7.54
CA TRP A 245 -2.39 -12.51 -7.02
C TRP A 245 -2.02 -11.70 -5.76
N LEU A 246 -1.20 -12.25 -4.87
CA LEU A 246 -0.81 -11.55 -3.62
C LEU A 246 0.31 -10.53 -3.81
N PHE A 247 1.22 -10.78 -4.74
CA PHE A 247 2.36 -9.91 -5.04
C PHE A 247 2.15 -9.04 -6.28
N SER A 248 0.94 -8.95 -6.83
CA SER A 248 0.63 -7.89 -7.77
C SER A 248 0.72 -6.57 -7.01
N ILE A 249 1.87 -5.91 -7.13
CA ILE A 249 2.08 -4.58 -6.59
C ILE A 249 1.16 -3.65 -7.39
N GLU A 250 -0.01 -3.35 -6.84
CA GLU A 250 -0.76 -2.19 -7.26
C GLU A 250 0.14 -0.99 -6.93
N SER A 251 0.77 -0.43 -7.96
CA SER A 251 1.37 0.89 -7.87
C SER A 251 0.34 1.85 -7.31
N PRO A 252 0.74 2.85 -6.49
CA PRO A 252 -0.21 3.83 -5.99
C PRO A 252 -1.04 4.38 -7.16
N PRO A 253 -2.34 4.64 -6.96
CA PRO A 253 -3.32 4.85 -8.04
C PRO A 253 -3.04 6.04 -8.99
N PHE A 254 -1.95 6.78 -8.80
CA PHE A 254 -1.68 8.05 -9.48
C PHE A 254 -0.24 8.21 -9.90
#